data_AF-A0A3D4CMI8-F1
#
_entry.id   AF-A0A3D4CMI8-F1
#
_cell.length_a   1.000
_cell.length_b   1.000
_cell.length_c   1.000
_cell.angle_alpha   90.00
_cell.angle_beta   90.00
_cell.angle_gamma   90.00
#
_symmetry.space_group_name_H-M   'P 1'
#
loop_
_entity.id
_entity.type
_entity.pdbx_description
1 polymer ?
#
loop_
_entity_poly.entity_id
_entity_poly.type
_entity_poly.pdbx_seq_one_letter_code
_entity_poly.pdbx_strand_id
1 'polypeptide(L)' 'VANAGGEGAVVVHKVAEGEGDFGYNARTETFENLFEAGVIDPTKVTRVALENAA' A
#
# COMPACT_ATOMS: atom_id res chain seq x y z
N VAL A 1 -6.23 -7.35 -11.89
CA VAL A 1 -6.56 -7.91 -10.56
C VAL A 1 -5.69 -9.15 -10.38
N ALA A 2 -4.52 -9.06 -9.74
CA ALA A 2 -3.55 -10.17 -9.80
C ALA A 2 -3.24 -10.85 -8.46
N ASN A 3 -3.07 -10.13 -7.35
CA ASN A 3 -2.47 -10.73 -6.15
C ASN A 3 -3.33 -10.70 -4.88
N ALA A 4 -4.47 -9.98 -4.86
CA ALA A 4 -5.29 -9.79 -3.66
C ALA A 4 -6.81 -9.72 -3.94
N GLY A 5 -7.27 -10.22 -5.10
CA GLY A 5 -8.70 -10.37 -5.43
C GLY A 5 -9.55 -9.10 -5.61
N GLY A 6 -9.18 -7.97 -5.01
CA GLY A 6 -9.93 -6.71 -5.04
C GLY A 6 -9.74 -5.87 -6.31
N GLU A 7 -10.68 -4.97 -6.56
CA GLU A 7 -10.55 -3.93 -7.59
C GLU A 7 -9.49 -2.90 -7.18
N GLY A 8 -8.29 -3.04 -7.73
CA GLY A 8 -7.16 -2.16 -7.41
C GLY A 8 -7.44 -0.68 -7.64
N ALA A 9 -8.31 -0.32 -8.59
CA ALA A 9 -8.72 1.07 -8.82
C ALA A 9 -9.48 1.67 -7.64
N VAL A 10 -10.39 0.90 -7.02
CA VAL A 10 -11.17 1.33 -5.84
C VAL A 10 -10.27 1.46 -4.62
N VAL A 11 -9.34 0.51 -4.45
CA VAL A 11 -8.38 0.52 -3.33
C VAL A 11 -7.46 1.74 -3.42
N VAL A 12 -6.86 2.00 -4.58
CA VAL A 12 -5.99 3.16 -4.79
C VAL A 12 -6.75 4.46 -4.54
N HIS A 13 -7.99 4.56 -5.02
CA HIS A 13 -8.79 5.78 -4.84
C HIS A 13 -9.09 6.06 -3.36
N LYS A 14 -9.41 5.02 -2.60
CA LYS A 14 -9.73 5.12 -1.17
C LYS A 14 -8.49 5.37 -0.30
N VAL A 15 -7.33 4.80 -0.66
CA VAL A 15 -6.05 5.13 0.01
C VAL A 15 -5.65 6.58 -0.27
N ALA A 16 -5.90 7.09 -1.49
CA ALA A 16 -5.60 8.48 -1.85
C ALA A 16 -6.47 9.52 -1.11
N GLU A 17 -7.65 9.14 -0.61
CA GLU A 17 -8.49 9.97 0.25
C GLU A 17 -8.03 9.98 1.72
N GLY A 18 -7.20 9.01 2.12
CA GLY A 18 -6.61 8.96 3.46
C GLY A 18 -5.33 9.78 3.57
N GLU A 19 -4.91 10.03 4.81
CA GLU A 19 -3.69 10.79 5.11
C GLU A 19 -2.69 9.94 5.89
N GLY A 20 -1.39 10.22 5.70
CA GLY A 20 -0.30 9.60 6.46
C GLY A 20 -0.18 8.09 6.23
N ASP A 21 -0.21 7.32 7.32
CA ASP A 21 0.01 5.87 7.34
C ASP A 21 -1.25 5.05 6.98
N PHE A 22 -2.33 5.70 6.57
CA PHE A 22 -3.55 5.01 6.14
C PHE A 22 -3.32 4.25 4.84
N GLY A 23 -3.70 2.98 4.81
CA GLY A 23 -3.56 2.15 3.62
C GLY A 23 -4.41 0.89 3.64
N TYR A 24 -4.24 0.07 2.61
CA TYR A 24 -4.96 -1.19 2.46
C TYR A 24 -4.04 -2.37 2.77
N ASN A 25 -4.40 -3.14 3.80
CA ASN A 25 -3.69 -4.35 4.14
C ASN A 25 -4.18 -5.51 3.27
N ALA A 26 -3.38 -5.89 2.27
CA ALA A 26 -3.72 -6.96 1.35
C ALA A 26 -3.78 -8.36 2.00
N ARG A 27 -3.29 -8.54 3.24
CA ARG A 27 -3.36 -9.81 3.97
C ARG A 27 -4.71 -10.01 4.64
N THR A 28 -5.33 -8.94 5.12
CA THR A 28 -6.59 -8.95 5.88
C THR A 28 -7.76 -8.32 5.12
N GLU A 29 -7.48 -7.73 3.95
CA GLU A 29 -8.44 -7.03 3.10
C GLU A 29 -9.12 -5.83 3.78
N THR A 30 -8.42 -5.21 4.74
CA THR A 30 -8.92 -4.09 5.56
C THR A 30 -8.16 -2.79 5.31
N PHE A 31 -8.86 -1.66 5.42
CA PHE A 31 -8.25 -0.33 5.43
C PHE A 31 -7.89 0.04 6.87
N GLU A 32 -6.61 0.22 7.15
CA GLU A 32 -6.09 0.47 8.49
C GLU A 32 -4.78 1.26 8.43
N ASN A 33 -4.26 1.62 9.61
CA ASN A 33 -2.93 2.20 9.72
C ASN A 33 -1.88 1.10 9.44
N LEU A 34 -1.14 1.23 8.34
CA LEU A 34 -0.16 0.23 7.92
C LEU A 34 1.06 0.18 8.83
N PHE A 35 1.41 1.31 9.46
CA PHE A 35 2.50 1.37 10.42
C PHE A 35 2.17 0.57 11.68
N GLU A 36 0.96 0.74 12.22
CA GLU A 36 0.46 -0.06 13.36
C GLU A 36 0.26 -1.53 13.01
N ALA A 37 -0.20 -1.83 11.78
CA ALA A 37 -0.35 -3.19 11.27
C ALA A 37 1.00 -3.89 10.98
N GLY A 38 2.12 -3.16 11.06
CA GLY A 38 3.47 -3.68 10.82
C GLY A 38 3.79 -3.93 9.35
N VAL A 39 3.00 -3.37 8.43
CA VAL A 39 3.23 -3.43 6.98
C VAL A 39 4.08 -2.22 6.59
N ILE A 40 5.40 -2.35 6.78
CA ILE A 40 6.34 -1.23 6.63
C ILE A 40 7.41 -1.59 5.60
N ASP A 41 7.64 -0.69 4.65
CA ASP A 41 8.73 -0.81 3.69
C ASP A 41 9.89 0.14 4.03
N PRO A 42 11.15 -0.34 4.10
CA PRO A 42 12.31 0.53 4.30
C PRO A 42 12.46 1.52 3.14
N THR A 43 12.62 2.81 3.45
CA THR A 43 12.75 3.91 2.47
C THR A 43 13.87 3.69 1.45
N LYS A 44 14.95 2.99 1.84
CA LYS A 44 16.04 2.63 0.93
C LYS A 44 15.56 1.68 -0.19
N VAL A 45 14.71 0.72 0.15
CA VAL A 45 14.23 -0.29 -0.81
C VAL A 45 13.25 0.35 -1.80
N THR A 46 12.30 1.14 -1.30
CA THR A 46 11.32 1.83 -2.16
C THR A 46 11.97 2.82 -3.13
N ARG A 47 12.96 3.60 -2.67
CA ARG A 47 13.69 4.51 -3.55
C ARG A 47 14.49 3.79 -4.65
N VAL A 48 15.25 2.76 -4.28
CA VAL A 48 16.08 2.01 -5.23
C VAL A 48 15.21 1.24 -6.24
N ALA A 49 14.05 0.75 -5.81
CA ALA A 49 13.08 0.13 -6.71
C ALA A 49 12.58 1.11 -7.77
N LEU A 50 12.25 2.35 -7.39
CA LEU A 50 11.81 3.38 -8.34
C LEU A 50 12.94 3.81 -9.28
N GLU A 51 14.15 4.05 -8.75
CA GLU A 51 15.31 4.47 -9.54
C GLU A 51 15.72 3.44 -10.61
N ASN A 52 15.61 2.14 -10.31
CA ASN A 52 15.92 1.08 -11.28
C ASN A 52 14.79 0.80 -12.27
N ALA A 53 13.56 1.25 -11.99
CA ALA A 53 12.38 1.01 -12.82
C ALA A 53 12.11 2.13 -13.83
N ALA A 54 12.73 3.30 -13.66
CA ALA A 54 12.64 4.46 -14.56
C ALA A 54 13.60 4.34 -15.76
#